data_AF-A0A9W9YKV2-F1
#
_entry.id   AF-A0A9W9YKV2-F1
#
_cell.length_a   1.000
_cell.length_b   1.000
_cell.length_c   1.000
_cell.angle_alpha   90.00
_cell.angle_beta   90.00
_cell.angle_gamma   90.00
#
_symmetry.space_group_name_H-M   'P 1'
#
loop_
_entity.id
_entity.type
_entity.pdbx_description
1 polymer ?
#
loop_
_entity_poly.entity_id
_entity_poly.type
_entity_poly.pdbx_seq_one_letter_code
_entity_poly.pdbx_strand_id
1 'polypeptide(L)'
;MLLAFVMIPLLQKELDTFKDTIWNTHRIRQQKDTALPHGVPDHIYNFPGEYYLEESGWPVSEEQLEQVAAHAGVLEVDDDYLDARFRGECERLIPKTEEIKPEDCVDAFLFLKTHFSLPATI
;
A
#
# COMPACT_ATOMS: atom_id res chain seq x y z
N MET A 1 2.79 16.08 9.85
CA MET A 1 3.59 15.81 8.65
C MET A 1 4.87 15.02 8.95
N LEU A 2 5.73 15.41 9.90
CA LEU A 2 6.94 14.61 10.24
C LEU A 2 6.62 13.16 10.65
N LEU A 3 5.58 12.97 11.46
CA LEU A 3 5.14 11.64 11.84
C LEU A 3 4.66 10.83 10.62
N ALA A 4 3.97 11.48 9.68
CA ALA A 4 3.48 10.83 8.46
C ALA A 4 4.65 10.37 7.57
N PHE A 5 5.70 11.19 7.43
CA PHE A 5 6.92 10.85 6.70
C PHE A 5 7.62 9.59 7.24
N VAL A 6 7.64 9.39 8.56
CA VAL A 6 8.26 8.20 9.17
C VAL A 6 7.30 7.01 9.17
N MET A 7 6.07 7.22 9.62
CA MET A 7 5.13 6.12 9.90
C MET A 7 4.49 5.54 8.65
N ILE A 8 4.17 6.34 7.63
CA ILE A 8 3.45 5.81 6.46
C ILE A 8 4.31 4.79 5.68
N PRO A 9 5.59 5.08 5.34
CA PRO A 9 6.45 4.09 4.68
C PRO A 9 6.69 2.85 5.55
N LEU A 10 6.86 3.03 6.86
CA LEU A 10 7.05 1.94 7.82
C LEU A 10 5.81 1.03 7.90
N LEU A 11 4.62 1.62 8.06
CA LEU A 11 3.36 0.88 8.10
C LEU A 11 3.11 0.15 6.77
N GLN A 12 3.36 0.82 5.63
CA GLN A 12 3.19 0.21 4.32
C GLN A 12 4.10 -1.03 4.17
N LYS A 13 5.37 -0.91 4.56
CA LYS A 13 6.32 -2.03 4.55
C LYS A 13 5.89 -3.19 5.45
N GLU A 14 5.43 -2.92 6.67
CA GLU A 14 4.97 -3.95 7.59
C GLU A 14 3.70 -4.65 7.05
N LEU A 15 2.77 -3.89 6.47
CA LEU A 15 1.57 -4.42 5.83
C LEU A 15 1.91 -5.28 4.61
N ASP A 16 2.83 -4.83 3.75
CA ASP A 16 3.29 -5.59 2.58
C ASP A 16 4.02 -6.87 3.01
N THR A 17 4.89 -6.78 4.02
CA THR A 17 5.57 -7.94 4.60
C THR A 17 4.56 -8.94 5.15
N PHE A 18 3.56 -8.48 5.92
CA PHE A 18 2.50 -9.33 6.45
C PHE A 18 1.68 -9.98 5.33
N LYS A 19 1.30 -9.20 4.32
CA LYS A 19 0.58 -9.65 3.14
C LYS A 19 1.33 -10.79 2.44
N ASP A 20 2.63 -10.61 2.20
CA ASP A 20 3.43 -11.54 1.40
C ASP A 20 3.91 -12.77 2.19
N THR A 21 4.06 -12.66 3.52
CA THR A 21 4.62 -13.74 4.34
C THR A 21 3.57 -14.53 5.13
N ILE A 22 2.48 -13.90 5.56
CA ILE A 22 1.46 -14.53 6.43
C ILE A 22 0.11 -14.63 5.73
N TRP A 23 -0.41 -13.53 5.19
CA TRP A 23 -1.79 -13.48 4.70
C TRP A 23 -1.98 -14.28 3.41
N ASN A 24 -1.20 -13.97 2.37
CA ASN A 24 -1.31 -14.61 1.06
C ASN A 24 -0.54 -15.94 0.95
N THR A 25 0.07 -16.41 2.03
CA THR A 25 0.74 -17.72 2.06
C THR A 25 -0.22 -18.87 2.40
N HIS A 26 -1.46 -18.56 2.81
CA HIS A 26 -2.54 -19.52 2.96
C HIS A 26 -2.96 -20.10 1.61
N ARG A 27 -2.19 -21.09 1.16
CA ARG A 27 -2.57 -21.94 0.03
C ARG A 27 -3.73 -22.83 0.44
N ILE A 28 -4.76 -22.93 -0.41
CA ILE A 28 -5.78 -23.97 -0.28
C ILE A 28 -5.04 -25.30 -0.16
N ARG A 29 -5.19 -25.96 0.99
CA ARG A 29 -4.56 -27.27 1.24
C ARG A 29 -5.19 -28.29 0.30
N GLN A 30 -4.34 -29.07 -0.36
CA GLN A 30 -4.79 -30.21 -1.16
C GLN A 30 -5.58 -31.17 -0.26
N GLN A 31 -6.86 -31.38 -0.56
CA GLN A 31 -7.66 -32.41 0.08
C GLN A 31 -7.48 -33.74 -0.66
N LYS A 32 -7.43 -34.84 0.11
CA LYS A 32 -7.37 -36.18 -0.44
C LYS A 32 -8.68 -36.45 -1.19
N ASP A 33 -8.57 -37.01 -2.40
CA ASP A 33 -9.71 -37.40 -3.25
C ASP A 33 -10.56 -36.25 -3.82
N THR A 34 -10.05 -35.01 -3.86
CA THR A 34 -10.69 -33.88 -4.56
C THR A 34 -9.84 -33.36 -5.73
N ALA A 35 -10.44 -33.21 -6.90
CA ALA A 35 -9.81 -32.62 -8.10
C ALA A 35 -10.06 -31.11 -8.18
N LEU A 36 -9.75 -30.37 -7.10
CA LEU A 36 -9.85 -28.91 -7.07
C LEU A 36 -8.45 -28.28 -7.12
N PRO A 37 -8.30 -27.11 -7.78
CA PRO A 37 -7.05 -26.36 -7.78
C PRO A 37 -6.68 -25.99 -6.33
N HIS A 38 -5.42 -26.25 -5.98
CA HIS A 38 -4.82 -25.98 -4.69
C HIS A 38 -3.72 -24.93 -4.86
N GLY A 39 -3.46 -24.10 -3.84
CA GLY A 39 -2.59 -22.92 -3.97
C GLY A 39 -3.32 -21.61 -3.64
N VAL A 40 -2.79 -20.49 -4.14
CA VAL A 40 -3.47 -19.17 -4.13
C VAL A 40 -4.30 -19.12 -5.42
N PRO A 41 -5.60 -19.42 -5.40
CA PRO A 41 -6.32 -19.70 -6.62
C PRO A 41 -7.01 -18.44 -7.12
N ASP A 42 -6.30 -17.65 -7.91
CA ASP A 42 -6.95 -16.72 -8.83
C ASP A 42 -7.58 -17.47 -10.02
N HIS A 43 -7.32 -18.77 -10.19
CA HIS A 43 -7.81 -19.54 -11.34
C HIS A 43 -9.34 -19.72 -11.33
N ILE A 44 -9.93 -19.99 -10.16
CA ILE A 44 -11.39 -20.07 -10.02
C ILE A 44 -12.01 -18.68 -10.25
N TYR A 45 -11.33 -17.62 -9.80
CA TYR A 45 -11.76 -16.24 -9.98
C TYR A 45 -11.67 -15.78 -11.45
N ASN A 46 -10.57 -16.10 -12.14
CA ASN A 46 -10.30 -15.70 -13.52
C ASN A 46 -11.00 -16.59 -14.57
N PHE A 47 -11.30 -17.85 -14.23
CA PHE A 47 -11.88 -18.84 -15.15
C PHE A 47 -13.05 -19.62 -14.49
N PRO A 48 -14.10 -18.93 -14.00
CA PRO A 48 -15.20 -19.57 -13.28
C PRO A 48 -15.90 -20.66 -14.10
N GLY A 49 -15.96 -20.51 -15.43
CA GLY A 49 -16.59 -21.47 -16.34
C GLY A 49 -15.93 -22.86 -16.34
N GLU A 50 -14.63 -22.97 -16.02
CA GLU A 50 -13.95 -24.27 -15.90
C GLU A 50 -14.37 -25.05 -14.63
N TYR A 51 -15.05 -24.39 -13.70
CA TYR A 51 -15.49 -24.94 -12.41
C TYR A 51 -17.01 -24.98 -12.26
N TYR A 52 -17.76 -24.88 -13.36
CA TYR A 52 -19.22 -24.83 -13.34
C TYR A 52 -19.78 -23.63 -12.54
N LEU A 53 -19.01 -22.54 -12.46
CA LEU A 53 -19.42 -21.27 -11.89
C LEU A 53 -19.72 -20.26 -13.01
N GLU A 54 -20.45 -19.21 -12.67
CA GLU A 54 -20.81 -18.14 -13.60
C GLU A 54 -19.92 -16.90 -13.37
N GLU A 55 -19.50 -16.26 -14.46
CA GLU A 55 -18.78 -14.98 -14.42
C GLU A 55 -19.71 -13.90 -13.86
N SER A 56 -19.42 -13.47 -12.63
CA SER A 56 -20.17 -12.43 -11.92
C SER A 56 -19.34 -11.15 -11.73
N GLY A 57 -18.12 -11.11 -12.26
CA GLY A 57 -17.26 -9.93 -12.22
C GLY A 57 -17.91 -8.77 -12.98
N TRP A 58 -17.89 -7.59 -12.38
CA TRP A 58 -18.31 -6.36 -13.05
C TRP A 58 -17.08 -5.66 -13.64
N PRO A 59 -16.95 -5.61 -14.98
CA PRO A 59 -15.86 -4.86 -15.58
C PRO A 59 -16.08 -3.38 -15.31
N VAL A 60 -15.11 -2.76 -14.65
CA VAL A 60 -15.14 -1.31 -14.39
C VAL A 60 -14.45 -0.62 -15.57
N SER A 61 -15.17 0.27 -16.26
CA SER A 61 -14.58 1.08 -17.33
C SER A 61 -13.77 2.26 -16.76
N GLU A 62 -12.82 2.78 -17.54
CA GLU A 62 -12.08 4.00 -17.17
C GLU A 62 -13.04 5.19 -16.94
N GLU A 63 -14.09 5.31 -17.74
CA GLU A 63 -15.11 6.36 -17.58
C GLU A 63 -15.84 6.26 -16.23
N GLN A 64 -16.15 5.04 -15.76
CA GLN A 64 -16.76 4.85 -14.44
C GLN A 64 -15.80 5.21 -13.31
N LEU A 65 -14.51 4.90 -13.46
CA LEU A 65 -13.48 5.31 -12.50
C LEU A 65 -13.35 6.83 -12.44
N GLU A 66 -13.35 7.51 -13.59
CA GLU A 66 -13.28 8.97 -13.68
C GLU A 66 -14.50 9.64 -13.03
N GLN A 67 -15.71 9.12 -13.27
CA GLN A 67 -16.94 9.61 -12.64
C GLN A 67 -16.88 9.49 -11.11
N VAL A 68 -16.42 8.36 -10.59
CA VAL A 68 -16.27 8.14 -9.15
C VAL A 68 -15.18 9.05 -8.57
N ALA A 69 -14.05 9.20 -9.26
CA ALA A 69 -12.96 10.06 -8.83
C ALA A 69 -13.39 11.54 -8.80
N ALA A 70 -14.15 12.00 -9.80
CA ALA A 70 -14.75 13.33 -9.84
C ALA A 70 -15.73 13.53 -8.68
N HIS A 71 -16.60 12.55 -8.43
CA HIS A 71 -17.56 12.60 -7.32
C HIS A 71 -16.87 12.62 -5.96
N ALA A 72 -15.79 11.85 -5.79
CA ALA A 72 -14.99 11.80 -4.57
C ALA A 72 -14.10 13.04 -4.38
N GLY A 73 -13.95 13.88 -5.41
CA GLY A 73 -13.08 15.06 -5.37
C GLY A 73 -11.59 14.73 -5.31
N VAL A 74 -11.19 13.56 -5.82
CA VAL A 74 -9.79 13.07 -5.77
C VAL A 74 -9.00 13.33 -7.06
N LEU A 75 -9.63 13.92 -8.09
CA LEU A 75 -8.98 14.20 -9.37
C LEU A 75 -7.91 15.31 -9.29
N GLU A 76 -8.03 16.23 -8.34
CA GLU A 76 -7.15 17.39 -8.19
C GLU A 76 -6.22 17.29 -6.97
N VAL A 77 -6.22 16.14 -6.29
CA VAL A 77 -5.37 15.93 -5.11
C VAL A 77 -4.01 15.44 -5.60
N ASP A 78 -2.92 15.99 -5.03
CA ASP A 78 -1.58 15.49 -5.30
C ASP A 78 -1.48 14.00 -4.96
N ASP A 79 -0.78 13.23 -5.79
CA ASP A 79 -0.53 11.80 -5.59
C ASP A 79 0.20 11.51 -4.26
N ASP A 80 0.87 12.53 -3.71
CA ASP A 80 1.65 12.44 -2.49
C ASP A 80 0.95 13.12 -1.30
N TYR A 81 1.01 12.47 -0.13
CA TYR A 81 0.48 12.99 1.13
C TYR A 81 1.39 14.04 1.78
N LEU A 82 2.57 14.31 1.20
CA LEU A 82 3.51 15.35 1.63
C LEU A 82 3.82 16.33 0.51
N ASP A 83 3.91 17.62 0.86
CA ASP A 83 4.48 18.64 -0.01
C ASP A 83 5.92 18.28 -0.41
N ALA A 84 6.28 18.52 -1.67
CA ALA A 84 7.58 18.14 -2.22
C ALA A 84 8.77 18.78 -1.49
N ARG A 85 8.64 20.03 -1.01
CA ARG A 85 9.71 20.69 -0.23
C ARG A 85 9.81 20.10 1.16
N PHE A 86 8.67 19.82 1.79
CA PHE A 86 8.61 19.15 3.08
C PHE A 86 9.30 17.78 3.02
N ARG A 87 8.97 16.98 2.00
CA ARG A 87 9.58 15.68 1.74
C ARG A 87 11.08 15.80 1.52
N GLY A 88 11.53 16.72 0.65
CA GLY A 88 12.95 16.90 0.36
C GLY A 88 13.80 17.23 1.59
N GLU A 89 13.31 18.07 2.51
CA GLU A 89 14.02 18.34 3.76
C GLU A 89 14.05 17.14 4.71
N CYS A 90 12.97 16.36 4.76
CA CYS A 90 12.95 15.13 5.55
C CYS A 90 13.91 14.08 4.98
N GLU A 91 13.94 13.89 3.66
CA GLU A 91 14.84 12.95 2.96
C GLU A 91 16.31 13.37 3.07
N ARG A 92 16.61 14.68 3.15
CA ARG A 92 17.96 15.16 3.46
C ARG A 92 18.47 14.68 4.82
N LEU A 93 17.58 14.57 5.81
CA LEU A 93 17.91 14.13 7.16
C LEU A 93 17.88 12.60 7.29
N ILE A 94 16.88 11.96 6.68
CA ILE A 94 16.69 10.51 6.65
C ILE A 94 16.37 10.07 5.22
N PRO A 95 17.39 9.71 4.41
CA PRO A 95 17.20 9.45 2.98
C PRO A 95 16.53 8.11 2.64
N LYS A 96 16.38 7.21 3.61
CA LYS A 96 15.81 5.87 3.41
C LYS A 96 14.83 5.51 4.52
N THR A 97 13.63 6.04 4.44
CA THR A 97 12.61 5.82 5.47
C THR A 97 12.10 4.38 5.50
N GLU A 98 12.15 3.69 4.37
CA GLU A 98 11.81 2.28 4.22
C GLU A 98 12.76 1.32 4.95
N GLU A 99 13.98 1.76 5.28
CA GLU A 99 14.94 0.95 6.06
C GLU A 99 14.71 1.07 7.58
N ILE A 100 13.90 2.03 8.03
CA ILE A 100 13.56 2.22 9.44
C ILE A 100 12.81 0.99 9.94
N LYS A 101 13.25 0.45 11.08
CA LYS A 101 12.57 -0.65 11.76
C LYS A 101 11.53 -0.11 12.74
N PRO A 102 10.49 -0.90 13.08
CA PRO A 102 9.51 -0.51 14.10
C PRO A 102 10.15 -0.08 15.42
N GLU A 103 11.21 -0.76 15.87
CA GLU A 103 11.92 -0.40 17.10
C GLU A 103 12.58 1.00 17.04
N ASP A 104 13.07 1.41 15.88
CA ASP A 104 13.83 2.66 15.69
C ASP A 104 12.91 3.86 15.33
N CYS A 105 11.61 3.61 15.15
CA CYS A 105 10.66 4.62 14.67
C CYS A 105 10.60 5.86 15.57
N VAL A 106 10.63 5.66 16.89
CA VAL A 106 10.55 6.77 17.86
C VAL A 106 11.81 7.64 17.76
N ASP A 107 12.98 7.01 17.68
CA ASP A 107 14.25 7.70 17.59
C ASP A 107 14.38 8.47 16.27
N ALA A 108 13.97 7.86 15.15
CA ALA A 108 13.91 8.52 13.85
C ALA A 108 12.99 9.77 13.87
N PHE A 109 11.82 9.66 14.51
CA PHE A 109 10.91 10.80 14.67
C PHE A 109 11.51 11.91 15.54
N LEU A 110 12.12 11.57 16.68
CA LEU A 110 12.76 12.53 17.56
C LEU A 110 13.96 13.22 16.88
N PHE A 111 14.74 12.48 16.11
CA PHE A 111 15.84 13.02 15.32
C PHE A 111 15.34 14.06 14.30
N LEU A 112 14.31 13.72 13.52
CA LEU A 112 13.68 14.64 12.57
C LEU A 112 13.14 15.86 13.29
N LYS A 113 12.39 15.69 14.38
CA LYS A 113 11.82 16.82 15.14
C LYS A 113 12.87 17.80 15.64
N THR A 114 14.10 17.32 15.92
CA THR A 114 15.19 18.15 16.46
C THR A 114 15.97 18.87 15.36
N HIS A 115 16.12 18.27 14.17
CA HIS A 115 16.98 18.78 13.09
C HIS A 115 16.20 19.36 11.90
N PHE A 116 14.89 19.15 11.86
CA PHE A 116 14.04 19.65 10.81
C PHE A 116 13.86 21.16 10.92
N SER A 117 14.13 21.86 9.83
CA SER A 117 13.92 23.30 9.71
C SER A 117 13.50 23.61 8.28
N LEU A 118 12.26 24.05 8.10
CA LEU A 118 11.82 24.62 6.83
C LEU A 118 12.20 26.10 6.80
N PRO A 119 12.98 26.57 5.82
CA PRO A 119 13.17 28.00 5.64
C PRO A 119 11.81 28.66 5.35
N ALA A 120 11.51 29.77 6.03
CA ALA A 120 10.33 30.55 5.75
C ALA A 120 10.36 31.01 4.28
N THR A 121 9.24 30.83 3.57
CA THR A 121 9.11 31.31 2.20
C THR A 121 9.30 32.82 2.18
N ILE A 122 10.34 33.31 1.50
CA ILE A 122 10.55 34.72 1.16
C ILE A 122 9.60 35.08 0.01
#